data_AF-A0A7J0AD92-F1
#
_entry.id   AF-A0A7J0AD92-F1
#
_cell.length_a   1.000
_cell.length_b   1.000
_cell.length_c   1.000
_cell.angle_alpha   90.00
_cell.angle_beta   90.00
_cell.angle_gamma   90.00
#
_symmetry.space_group_name_H-M   'P 1'
#
loop_
_entity.id
_entity.type
_entity.pdbx_description
1 polymer ?
#
loop_
_entity_poly.entity_id
_entity_poly.type
_entity_poly.pdbx_seq_one_letter_code
_entity_poly.pdbx_strand_id
1 'polypeptide(L)'
;MKKILTILALLAATVVCPVQSHIAAQTATLSKSQTKAVEKDSKKRCKELKKAGWEPLASTSTMEYAMIKYRTYIESDEENRIPITGIAIGRSNKIGRENAIHSGIASYATRAKAQIVGKMKSVLAADSHTTTPEEIEKFGAAYEAAVNTKLSGLVKEHFALVRTTSNGAKEFNVFMSIDEVKARKAREEAGRIAQERAQLGSLSEHAEDFIGEPVEPEEY
;
A
#
# COMPACT_ATOMS: atom_id res chain seq x y z
N MET A 1 2.66 71.16 5.55
CA MET A 1 1.62 71.38 4.53
C MET A 1 2.01 70.63 3.26
N LYS A 2 1.14 69.70 2.82
CA LYS A 2 0.87 69.20 1.45
C LYS A 2 2.05 69.27 0.45
N LYS A 3 2.46 68.17 -0.20
CA LYS A 3 1.67 67.49 -1.24
C LYS A 3 2.08 66.02 -1.43
N ILE A 4 1.04 65.23 -1.67
CA ILE A 4 0.98 63.85 -2.19
C ILE A 4 1.51 63.81 -3.63
N LEU A 5 2.29 62.79 -4.01
CA LEU A 5 2.09 62.07 -5.27
C LEU A 5 2.71 60.67 -5.25
N THR A 6 1.82 59.71 -5.46
CA THR A 6 1.94 58.28 -5.64
C THR A 6 2.73 57.92 -6.91
N ILE A 7 3.69 56.99 -6.85
CA ILE A 7 4.02 56.12 -8.00
C ILE A 7 4.20 54.68 -7.48
N LEU A 8 3.35 53.84 -8.03
CA LEU A 8 3.20 52.40 -7.89
C LEU A 8 4.30 51.69 -8.71
N ALA A 9 5.13 50.85 -8.10
CA ALA A 9 6.00 49.91 -8.81
C ALA A 9 5.87 48.53 -8.16
N LEU A 10 4.92 47.77 -8.69
CA LEU A 10 4.70 46.35 -8.40
C LEU A 10 5.77 45.56 -9.17
N LEU A 11 6.85 45.14 -8.51
CA LEU A 11 7.82 44.20 -9.09
C LEU A 11 7.53 42.80 -8.54
N ALA A 12 6.84 42.01 -9.35
CA ALA A 12 6.60 40.60 -9.13
C ALA A 12 7.95 39.85 -9.16
N ALA A 13 8.42 39.40 -8.00
CA ALA A 13 9.48 38.41 -7.91
C ALA A 13 8.88 37.03 -8.26
N THR A 14 8.91 36.67 -9.53
CA THR A 14 8.69 35.30 -9.98
C THR A 14 9.82 34.43 -9.44
N VAL A 15 9.50 33.66 -8.39
CA VAL A 15 10.34 32.55 -7.94
C VAL A 15 10.31 31.50 -9.04
N VAL A 16 11.31 31.51 -9.91
CA VAL A 16 11.61 30.42 -10.82
C VAL A 16 12.18 29.28 -9.97
N CYS A 17 11.33 28.34 -9.57
CA CYS A 17 11.78 27.07 -9.04
C CYS A 17 12.50 26.30 -10.16
N PRO A 18 13.75 25.85 -9.97
CA PRO A 18 14.34 24.90 -10.90
C PRO A 18 13.59 23.56 -10.75
N VAL A 19 13.01 23.11 -11.86
CA VAL A 19 12.49 21.75 -12.01
C VAL A 19 13.69 20.80 -11.98
N GLN A 20 14.04 20.33 -10.78
CA GLN A 20 15.08 19.33 -10.60
C GLN A 20 14.46 17.94 -10.72
N SER A 21 14.30 17.46 -11.95
CA SER A 21 13.98 16.06 -12.23
C SER A 21 15.21 15.17 -11.97
N HIS A 22 15.40 14.77 -10.72
CA HIS A 22 16.22 13.63 -10.33
C HIS A 22 15.51 12.89 -9.18
N ILE A 23 14.76 11.83 -9.51
CA ILE A 23 14.30 10.86 -8.52
C ILE A 23 15.51 10.02 -8.12
N ALA A 24 16.36 10.56 -7.26
CA ALA A 24 17.13 9.75 -6.34
C ALA A 24 16.15 9.42 -5.21
N ALA A 25 15.79 8.14 -5.05
CA ALA A 25 15.09 7.68 -3.85
C ALA A 25 15.99 7.96 -2.65
N GLN A 26 15.83 9.14 -2.03
CA GLN A 26 16.50 9.47 -0.79
C GLN A 26 15.77 8.71 0.30
N THR A 27 16.42 7.69 0.85
CA THR A 27 16.10 7.20 2.20
C THR A 27 16.19 8.40 3.15
N ALA A 28 15.06 8.98 3.53
CA ALA A 28 15.04 10.08 4.46
C ALA A 28 15.42 9.55 5.84
N THR A 29 16.43 10.15 6.46
CA THR A 29 16.72 9.84 7.86
C THR A 29 15.65 10.53 8.71
N LEU A 30 14.86 9.75 9.45
CA LEU A 30 13.84 10.28 10.35
C LEU A 30 14.44 11.31 11.30
N SER A 31 13.72 12.41 11.52
CA SER A 31 14.09 13.37 12.56
C SER A 31 14.04 12.71 13.94
N LYS A 32 14.77 13.27 14.92
CA LYS A 32 14.73 12.79 16.31
C LYS A 32 13.32 12.72 16.89
N SER A 33 12.43 13.63 16.47
CA SER A 33 11.03 13.63 16.90
C SER A 33 10.27 12.44 16.32
N GLN A 34 10.40 12.21 15.01
CA GLN A 34 9.79 11.07 14.32
C GLN A 34 10.29 9.74 14.88
N THR A 35 11.61 9.56 15.05
CA THR A 35 12.17 8.33 15.65
C THR A 35 11.55 8.02 17.02
N LYS A 36 11.39 9.02 17.89
CA LYS A 36 10.75 8.83 19.20
C LYS A 36 9.27 8.48 19.08
N ALA A 37 8.55 9.05 18.12
CA ALA A 37 7.16 8.72 17.85
C ALA A 37 7.03 7.25 17.42
N VAL A 38 7.87 6.80 16.47
CA VAL A 38 7.94 5.40 16.02
C VAL A 38 8.19 4.45 17.17
N GLU A 39 9.20 4.74 17.99
CA GLU A 39 9.54 3.87 19.12
C GLU A 39 8.39 3.76 20.12
N LYS A 40 7.74 4.87 20.44
CA LYS A 40 6.63 4.90 21.41
C LYS A 40 5.44 4.10 20.89
N ASP A 41 5.04 4.33 19.64
CA ASP A 41 3.93 3.63 19.02
C ASP A 41 4.22 2.13 18.85
N SER A 42 5.40 1.79 18.34
CA SER A 42 5.85 0.39 18.20
C SER A 42 5.84 -0.36 19.53
N LYS A 43 6.30 0.28 20.61
CA LYS A 43 6.26 -0.31 21.97
C LYS A 43 4.83 -0.51 22.47
N LYS A 44 3.92 0.45 22.21
CA LYS A 44 2.50 0.31 22.55
C LYS A 44 1.89 -0.87 21.79
N ARG A 45 2.10 -0.95 20.48
CA ARG A 45 1.61 -2.04 19.65
C ARG A 45 2.13 -3.41 20.10
N CYS A 46 3.42 -3.51 20.44
CA CYS A 46 4.00 -4.75 20.97
C CYS A 46 3.37 -5.17 22.29
N LYS A 47 3.02 -4.24 23.19
CA LYS A 47 2.30 -4.56 24.44
C LYS A 47 0.92 -5.13 24.16
N GLU A 48 0.18 -4.56 23.21
CA GLU A 48 -1.14 -5.07 22.79
C GLU A 48 -1.03 -6.46 22.17
N LEU A 49 -0.06 -6.68 21.29
CA LEU A 49 0.20 -7.97 20.65
C LEU A 49 0.55 -9.04 21.70
N LYS A 50 1.45 -8.73 22.64
CA LYS A 50 1.79 -9.64 23.75
C LYS A 50 0.56 -9.99 24.60
N LYS A 51 -0.29 -9.01 24.94
CA LYS A 51 -1.55 -9.26 25.67
C LYS A 51 -2.51 -10.17 24.90
N ALA A 52 -2.51 -10.06 23.57
CA ALA A 52 -3.31 -10.90 22.69
C ALA A 52 -2.66 -12.27 22.38
N GLY A 53 -1.58 -12.62 23.08
CA GLY A 53 -0.91 -13.93 23.00
C GLY A 53 0.05 -14.09 21.82
N TRP A 54 0.41 -13.02 21.13
CA TRP A 54 1.35 -13.07 20.00
C TRP A 54 2.79 -13.19 20.48
N GLU A 55 3.55 -14.07 19.83
CA GLU A 55 4.95 -14.32 20.08
C GLU A 55 5.76 -14.30 18.77
N PRO A 56 7.04 -13.89 18.76
CA PRO A 56 7.87 -13.94 17.57
C PRO A 56 8.02 -15.36 17.03
N LEU A 57 7.76 -15.54 15.73
CA LEU A 57 8.00 -16.81 15.05
C LEU A 57 9.48 -16.93 14.65
N ALA A 58 10.20 -17.88 15.27
CA ALA A 58 11.57 -18.26 14.88
C ALA A 58 12.54 -17.07 14.69
N SER A 59 12.51 -16.11 15.61
CA SER A 59 13.31 -14.88 15.52
C SER A 59 14.45 -14.85 16.55
N THR A 60 15.59 -14.31 16.13
CA THR A 60 16.74 -14.01 17.01
C THR A 60 16.62 -12.65 17.70
N SER A 61 15.66 -11.82 17.28
CA SER A 61 15.41 -10.49 17.83
C SER A 61 14.08 -10.43 18.59
N THR A 62 13.98 -9.50 19.55
CA THR A 62 12.73 -9.25 20.26
C THR A 62 11.63 -8.71 19.33
N MET A 63 10.36 -8.94 19.68
CA MET A 63 9.21 -8.37 18.97
C MET A 63 9.31 -6.85 18.83
N GLU A 64 9.74 -6.18 19.90
CA GLU A 64 9.87 -4.72 19.94
C GLU A 64 10.94 -4.23 18.98
N TYR A 65 12.12 -4.88 18.94
CA TYR A 65 13.16 -4.53 17.99
C TYR A 65 12.70 -4.73 16.55
N ALA A 66 12.07 -5.87 16.24
CA ALA A 66 11.56 -6.16 14.91
C ALA A 66 10.50 -5.15 14.46
N MET A 67 9.57 -4.78 15.35
CA MET A 67 8.53 -3.77 15.08
C MET A 67 9.12 -2.39 14.84
N ILE A 68 10.04 -1.93 15.70
CA ILE A 68 10.69 -0.62 15.55
C ILE A 68 11.47 -0.57 14.23
N LYS A 69 12.20 -1.64 13.90
CA LYS A 69 12.94 -1.75 12.64
C LYS A 69 12.00 -1.69 11.43
N TYR A 70 10.89 -2.42 11.47
CA TYR A 70 9.88 -2.41 10.43
C TYR A 70 9.23 -1.02 10.26
N ARG A 71 8.74 -0.42 11.34
CA ARG A 71 8.10 0.90 11.30
C ARG A 71 9.08 1.99 10.86
N THR A 72 10.31 1.97 11.35
CA THR A 72 11.36 2.89 10.88
C THR A 72 11.63 2.73 9.39
N TYR A 73 11.66 1.47 8.90
CA TYR A 73 11.81 1.20 7.48
C TYR A 73 10.65 1.79 6.67
N ILE A 74 9.40 1.59 7.08
CA ILE A 74 8.23 2.18 6.39
C ILE A 74 8.30 3.72 6.42
N GLU A 75 8.44 4.31 7.60
CA GLU A 75 8.34 5.77 7.79
C GLU A 75 9.50 6.56 7.15
N SER A 76 10.64 5.93 6.92
CA SER A 76 11.76 6.59 6.22
C SER A 76 11.51 6.86 4.73
N ASP A 77 10.43 6.31 4.15
CA ASP A 77 10.09 6.39 2.73
C ASP A 77 8.63 5.93 2.53
N GLU A 78 7.69 6.65 3.16
CA GLU A 78 6.26 6.27 3.23
C GLU A 78 5.59 6.20 1.85
N GLU A 79 6.04 7.04 0.91
CA GLU A 79 5.53 7.09 -0.45
C GLU A 79 5.85 5.82 -1.24
N ASN A 80 7.02 5.22 -1.00
CA ASN A 80 7.48 4.06 -1.75
C ASN A 80 7.42 2.75 -0.97
N ARG A 81 7.21 2.76 0.36
CA ARG A 81 7.18 1.55 1.19
C ARG A 81 5.81 1.32 1.77
N ILE A 82 5.02 0.52 1.06
CA ILE A 82 3.66 0.23 1.47
C ILE A 82 3.68 -0.91 2.48
N PRO A 83 3.14 -0.71 3.70
CA PRO A 83 2.98 -1.77 4.67
C PRO A 83 1.90 -2.77 4.22
N ILE A 84 2.18 -4.06 4.36
CA ILE A 84 1.21 -5.14 4.13
C ILE A 84 1.23 -6.05 5.35
N THR A 85 0.05 -6.32 5.92
CA THR A 85 -0.08 -7.27 7.03
C THR A 85 -0.94 -8.44 6.58
N GLY A 86 -0.49 -9.65 6.88
CA GLY A 86 -1.20 -10.86 6.54
C GLY A 86 -1.50 -11.69 7.78
N ILE A 87 -2.74 -12.13 7.95
CA ILE A 87 -3.15 -13.01 9.06
C ILE A 87 -3.78 -14.28 8.51
N ALA A 88 -3.36 -15.44 9.01
CA ALA A 88 -3.94 -16.72 8.63
C ALA A 88 -3.76 -17.82 9.68
N ILE A 89 -4.62 -18.83 9.63
CA ILE A 89 -4.46 -20.08 10.37
C ILE A 89 -3.58 -21.06 9.58
N GLY A 90 -2.72 -21.80 10.28
CA GLY A 90 -1.82 -22.78 9.69
C GLY A 90 -1.66 -24.05 10.50
N ARG A 91 -1.46 -25.17 9.80
CA ARG A 91 -1.19 -26.48 10.44
C ARG A 91 0.27 -26.66 10.86
N SER A 92 1.18 -25.86 10.31
CA SER A 92 2.61 -25.83 10.65
C SER A 92 3.15 -24.41 10.52
N ASN A 93 4.32 -24.14 11.09
CA ASN A 93 4.94 -22.82 11.03
C ASN A 93 5.19 -22.36 9.59
N LYS A 94 5.65 -23.26 8.71
CA LYS A 94 5.89 -22.97 7.30
C LYS A 94 4.59 -22.61 6.58
N ILE A 95 3.60 -23.51 6.66
CA ILE A 95 2.32 -23.35 5.94
C ILE A 95 1.55 -22.14 6.45
N GLY A 96 1.52 -21.92 7.77
CA GLY A 96 0.81 -20.79 8.36
C GLY A 96 1.41 -19.44 7.98
N ARG A 97 2.74 -19.33 7.99
CA ARG A 97 3.46 -18.15 7.50
C ARG A 97 3.18 -17.91 6.01
N GLU A 98 3.27 -18.93 5.17
CA GLU A 98 2.96 -18.84 3.73
C GLU A 98 1.50 -18.41 3.48
N ASN A 99 0.55 -18.99 4.22
CA ASN A 99 -0.86 -18.59 4.14
C ASN A 99 -1.08 -17.13 4.57
N ALA A 100 -0.38 -16.68 5.63
CA ALA A 100 -0.47 -15.31 6.09
C ALA A 100 0.10 -14.33 5.05
N ILE A 101 1.24 -14.66 4.44
CA ILE A 101 1.80 -13.88 3.31
C ILE A 101 0.77 -13.75 2.19
N HIS A 102 0.20 -14.87 1.73
CA HIS A 102 -0.83 -14.86 0.69
C HIS A 102 -2.07 -14.07 1.08
N SER A 103 -2.50 -14.15 2.36
CA SER A 103 -3.62 -13.39 2.90
C SER A 103 -3.37 -11.88 2.81
N GLY A 104 -2.17 -11.42 3.16
CA GLY A 104 -1.79 -10.00 3.03
C GLY A 104 -1.73 -9.53 1.58
N ILE A 105 -1.19 -10.34 0.66
CA ILE A 105 -1.18 -10.02 -0.77
C ILE A 105 -2.61 -9.96 -1.33
N ALA A 106 -3.46 -10.92 -0.96
CA ALA A 106 -4.85 -10.95 -1.37
C ALA A 106 -5.60 -9.71 -0.87
N SER A 107 -5.40 -9.30 0.38
CA SER A 107 -5.96 -8.05 0.94
C SER A 107 -5.58 -6.83 0.09
N TYR A 108 -4.29 -6.70 -0.26
CA TYR A 108 -3.84 -5.63 -1.15
C TYR A 108 -4.51 -5.68 -2.53
N ALA A 109 -4.59 -6.86 -3.15
CA ALA A 109 -5.20 -7.03 -4.46
C ALA A 109 -6.70 -6.68 -4.45
N THR A 110 -7.43 -7.08 -3.40
CA THR A 110 -8.83 -6.73 -3.20
C THR A 110 -9.03 -5.22 -3.07
N ARG A 111 -8.17 -4.51 -2.32
CA ARG A 111 -8.20 -3.04 -2.25
C ARG A 111 -7.93 -2.38 -3.60
N ALA A 112 -6.91 -2.85 -4.32
CA ALA A 112 -6.59 -2.35 -5.65
C ALA A 112 -7.79 -2.49 -6.61
N LYS A 113 -8.47 -3.65 -6.58
CA LYS A 113 -9.71 -3.86 -7.33
C LYS A 113 -10.81 -2.90 -6.90
N ALA A 114 -11.08 -2.78 -5.60
CA ALA A 114 -12.16 -1.94 -5.09
C ALA A 114 -12.00 -0.48 -5.52
N GLN A 115 -10.78 0.05 -5.48
CA GLN A 115 -10.43 1.39 -5.94
C GLN A 115 -10.76 1.61 -7.41
N ILE A 116 -10.30 0.72 -8.30
CA ILE A 116 -10.49 0.90 -9.74
C ILE A 116 -11.95 0.62 -10.14
N VAL A 117 -12.58 -0.41 -9.59
CA VAL A 117 -14.00 -0.71 -9.84
C VAL A 117 -14.89 0.43 -9.36
N GLY A 118 -14.61 1.01 -8.19
CA GLY A 118 -15.34 2.16 -7.68
C GLY A 118 -15.27 3.34 -8.65
N LYS A 119 -14.06 3.70 -9.10
CA LYS A 119 -13.85 4.81 -10.04
C LYS A 119 -14.48 4.56 -11.41
N MET A 120 -14.35 3.35 -11.97
CA MET A 120 -14.99 3.00 -13.24
C MET A 120 -16.52 3.09 -13.16
N LYS A 121 -17.13 2.68 -12.03
CA LYS A 121 -18.58 2.85 -11.82
C LYS A 121 -18.98 4.32 -11.73
N SER A 122 -18.15 5.17 -11.13
CA SER A 122 -18.39 6.61 -11.10
C SER A 122 -18.34 7.24 -12.49
N VAL A 123 -17.40 6.83 -13.34
CA VAL A 123 -17.32 7.27 -14.76
C VAL A 123 -18.53 6.79 -15.55
N LEU A 124 -18.91 5.50 -15.42
CA LEU A 124 -20.09 4.93 -16.06
C LEU A 124 -21.39 5.67 -15.69
N ALA A 125 -21.51 6.15 -14.45
CA ALA A 125 -22.67 6.91 -14.02
C ALA A 125 -22.71 8.35 -14.56
N ALA A 126 -21.56 8.91 -14.97
CA ALA A 126 -21.43 10.28 -15.44
C ALA A 126 -21.65 10.41 -16.97
N ASP A 127 -21.39 9.36 -17.74
CA ASP A 127 -21.40 9.36 -19.21
C ASP A 127 -22.19 8.19 -19.81
N SER A 128 -22.70 8.35 -21.03
CA SER A 128 -23.33 7.28 -21.80
C SER A 128 -22.29 6.34 -22.41
N HIS A 129 -21.66 5.50 -21.60
CA HIS A 129 -20.77 4.44 -22.07
C HIS A 129 -21.54 3.17 -22.47
N THR A 130 -20.99 2.41 -23.41
CA THR A 130 -21.54 1.10 -23.82
C THR A 130 -21.18 -0.04 -22.86
N THR A 131 -20.31 0.23 -21.88
CA THR A 131 -19.79 -0.77 -20.94
C THR A 131 -20.81 -1.05 -19.83
N THR A 132 -21.06 -2.32 -19.53
CA THR A 132 -22.01 -2.69 -18.48
C THR A 132 -21.34 -2.82 -17.10
N PRO A 133 -22.11 -2.71 -16.00
CA PRO A 133 -21.60 -3.02 -14.66
C PRO A 133 -20.98 -4.43 -14.55
N GLU A 134 -21.52 -5.42 -15.28
CA GLU A 134 -21.00 -6.78 -15.31
C GLU A 134 -19.62 -6.86 -15.98
N GLU A 135 -19.36 -6.06 -17.02
CA GLU A 135 -18.06 -5.99 -17.68
C GLU A 135 -17.00 -5.37 -16.77
N ILE A 136 -17.38 -4.35 -15.99
CA ILE A 136 -16.54 -3.75 -14.95
C ILE A 136 -16.19 -4.79 -13.87
N GLU A 137 -17.16 -5.58 -13.41
CA GLU A 137 -16.91 -6.63 -12.41
C GLU A 137 -16.03 -7.77 -12.97
N LYS A 138 -16.24 -8.17 -14.24
CA LYS A 138 -15.40 -9.16 -14.91
C LYS A 138 -13.96 -8.70 -15.04
N PHE A 139 -13.75 -7.43 -15.42
CA PHE A 139 -12.45 -6.80 -15.41
C PHE A 139 -11.86 -6.81 -14.00
N GLY A 140 -12.61 -6.34 -12.99
CA GLY A 140 -12.14 -6.26 -11.61
C GLY A 140 -11.68 -7.60 -11.05
N ALA A 141 -12.41 -8.68 -11.35
CA ALA A 141 -12.03 -10.03 -10.96
C ALA A 141 -10.77 -10.52 -11.69
N ALA A 142 -10.64 -10.26 -12.99
CA ALA A 142 -9.45 -10.61 -13.76
C ALA A 142 -8.21 -9.83 -13.28
N TYR A 143 -8.41 -8.55 -12.96
CA TYR A 143 -7.40 -7.64 -12.43
C TYR A 143 -6.91 -8.09 -11.05
N GLU A 144 -7.83 -8.36 -10.11
CA GLU A 144 -7.50 -8.87 -8.77
C GLU A 144 -6.67 -10.16 -8.82
N ALA A 145 -7.07 -11.12 -9.66
CA ALA A 145 -6.35 -12.37 -9.82
C ALA A 145 -4.93 -12.16 -10.39
N ALA A 146 -4.79 -11.26 -11.36
CA ALA A 146 -3.50 -10.93 -11.96
C ALA A 146 -2.59 -10.18 -10.99
N VAL A 147 -3.10 -9.19 -10.25
CA VAL A 147 -2.37 -8.47 -9.20
C VAL A 147 -1.87 -9.45 -8.14
N ASN A 148 -2.75 -10.28 -7.58
CA ASN A 148 -2.39 -11.25 -6.55
C ASN A 148 -1.22 -12.16 -6.99
N THR A 149 -1.25 -12.60 -8.26
CA THR A 149 -0.18 -13.40 -8.85
C THR A 149 1.13 -12.63 -8.98
N LYS A 150 1.09 -11.40 -9.53
CA LYS A 150 2.28 -10.59 -9.80
C LYS A 150 2.96 -10.10 -8.53
N LEU A 151 2.22 -9.88 -7.45
CA LEU A 151 2.77 -9.40 -6.18
C LEU A 151 3.46 -10.48 -5.34
N SER A 152 3.17 -11.76 -5.59
CA SER A 152 3.66 -12.89 -4.78
C SER A 152 5.19 -13.01 -4.70
N GLY A 153 5.93 -12.42 -5.65
CA GLY A 153 7.40 -12.34 -5.64
C GLY A 153 7.98 -10.98 -5.26
N LEU A 154 7.15 -9.98 -4.99
CA LEU A 154 7.57 -8.59 -4.78
C LEU A 154 7.50 -8.15 -3.32
N VAL A 155 6.75 -8.88 -2.49
CA VAL A 155 6.64 -8.60 -1.06
C VAL A 155 7.95 -8.94 -0.32
N LYS A 156 8.34 -8.04 0.57
CA LYS A 156 9.44 -8.24 1.52
C LYS A 156 8.85 -8.53 2.88
N GLU A 157 9.11 -9.71 3.41
CA GLU A 157 8.81 -10.01 4.81
C GLU A 157 9.80 -9.33 5.74
N HIS A 158 9.30 -8.75 6.83
CA HIS A 158 10.11 -8.17 7.89
C HIS A 158 10.18 -9.06 9.13
N PHE A 159 9.03 -9.51 9.62
CA PHE A 159 8.94 -10.47 10.71
C PHE A 159 7.56 -11.14 10.76
N ALA A 160 7.50 -12.28 11.44
CA ALA A 160 6.28 -13.03 11.64
C ALA A 160 6.04 -13.27 13.14
N LEU A 161 4.77 -13.27 13.52
CA LEU A 161 4.29 -13.63 14.84
C LEU A 161 3.40 -14.87 14.74
N VAL A 162 3.32 -15.61 15.84
CA VAL A 162 2.44 -16.76 16.00
C VAL A 162 1.71 -16.66 17.33
N ARG A 163 0.47 -17.14 17.37
CA ARG A 163 -0.25 -17.41 18.61
C ARG A 163 -1.05 -18.70 18.49
N THR A 164 -1.39 -19.28 19.64
CA THR A 164 -2.36 -20.36 19.71
C THR A 164 -3.73 -19.76 20.03
N THR A 165 -4.73 -20.03 19.19
CA THR A 165 -6.11 -19.58 19.38
C THR A 165 -6.82 -20.42 20.44
N SER A 166 -8.00 -19.98 20.89
CA SER A 166 -8.80 -20.68 21.92
C SER A 166 -9.18 -22.11 21.54
N ASN A 167 -9.30 -22.41 20.24
CA ASN A 167 -9.57 -23.76 19.72
C ASN A 167 -8.29 -24.58 19.46
N GLY A 168 -7.12 -24.12 19.90
CA GLY A 168 -5.85 -24.82 19.75
C GLY A 168 -5.19 -24.70 18.36
N ALA A 169 -5.79 -23.97 17.42
CA ALA A 169 -5.17 -23.71 16.13
C ALA A 169 -4.02 -22.71 16.25
N LYS A 170 -3.07 -22.75 15.31
CA LYS A 170 -2.00 -21.75 15.24
C LYS A 170 -2.41 -20.67 14.25
N GLU A 171 -2.44 -19.43 14.72
CA GLU A 171 -2.62 -18.25 13.91
C GLU A 171 -1.30 -17.52 13.72
N PHE A 172 -1.08 -17.00 12.53
CA PHE A 172 0.14 -16.37 12.09
C PHE A 172 -0.18 -14.96 11.65
N ASN A 173 0.67 -14.01 12.02
CA ASN A 173 0.58 -12.61 11.61
C ASN A 173 1.94 -12.19 11.04
N VAL A 174 1.99 -11.89 9.75
CA VAL A 174 3.22 -11.58 9.02
C VAL A 174 3.19 -10.12 8.60
N PHE A 175 4.23 -9.39 9.01
CA PHE A 175 4.44 -7.99 8.69
C PHE A 175 5.37 -7.89 7.50
N MET A 176 4.88 -7.32 6.42
CA MET A 176 5.54 -7.24 5.12
C MET A 176 5.53 -5.80 4.61
N SER A 177 6.28 -5.56 3.55
CA SER A 177 6.16 -4.35 2.76
C SER A 177 6.25 -4.66 1.27
N ILE A 178 5.69 -3.79 0.46
CA ILE A 178 5.98 -3.76 -0.98
C ILE A 178 6.52 -2.39 -1.38
N ASP A 179 7.38 -2.38 -2.39
CA ASP A 179 7.88 -1.17 -3.03
C ASP A 179 6.82 -0.65 -4.02
N GLU A 180 6.36 0.59 -3.88
CA GLU A 180 5.25 1.12 -4.68
C GLU A 180 5.60 1.21 -6.17
N VAL A 181 6.85 1.54 -6.52
CA VAL A 181 7.26 1.54 -7.94
C VAL A 181 7.12 0.13 -8.54
N LYS A 182 7.49 -0.92 -7.79
CA LYS A 182 7.30 -2.31 -8.23
C LYS A 182 5.83 -2.72 -8.21
N ALA A 183 5.08 -2.32 -7.18
CA ALA A 183 3.67 -2.63 -7.05
C ALA A 183 2.86 -2.01 -8.18
N ARG A 184 3.09 -0.72 -8.49
CA ARG A 184 2.46 -0.03 -9.62
C ARG A 184 2.74 -0.73 -10.94
N LYS A 185 3.99 -1.07 -11.26
CA LYS A 185 4.31 -1.83 -12.48
C LYS A 185 3.59 -3.17 -12.56
N ALA A 186 3.49 -3.89 -11.45
CA ALA A 186 2.76 -5.15 -11.38
C ALA A 186 1.25 -4.94 -11.61
N ARG A 187 0.69 -3.84 -11.08
CA ARG A 187 -0.70 -3.44 -11.29
C ARG A 187 -0.96 -3.02 -12.73
N GLU A 188 -0.10 -2.21 -13.34
CA GLU A 188 -0.17 -1.84 -14.76
C GLU A 188 -0.17 -3.09 -15.66
N GLU A 189 0.75 -4.03 -15.44
CA GLU A 189 0.78 -5.28 -16.21
C GLU A 189 -0.49 -6.14 -15.97
N ALA A 190 -0.96 -6.21 -14.73
CA ALA A 190 -2.20 -6.90 -14.38
C ALA A 190 -3.43 -6.25 -15.06
N GLY A 191 -3.46 -4.93 -15.17
CA GLY A 191 -4.47 -4.15 -15.88
C GLY A 191 -4.57 -4.54 -17.34
N ARG A 192 -3.43 -4.63 -18.04
CA ARG A 192 -3.38 -5.04 -19.45
C ARG A 192 -3.90 -6.46 -19.65
N ILE A 193 -3.49 -7.40 -18.79
CA ILE A 193 -4.00 -8.78 -18.81
C ILE A 193 -5.52 -8.81 -18.56
N ALA A 194 -6.02 -7.96 -17.66
CA ALA A 194 -7.45 -7.89 -17.36
C ALA A 194 -8.26 -7.26 -18.50
N GLN A 195 -7.72 -6.23 -19.16
CA GLN A 195 -8.30 -5.63 -20.37
C GLN A 195 -8.38 -6.63 -21.53
N GLU A 196 -7.36 -7.46 -21.76
CA GLU A 196 -7.44 -8.51 -22.80
C GLU A 196 -8.59 -9.51 -22.56
N ARG A 197 -8.99 -9.69 -21.28
CA ARG A 197 -10.04 -10.62 -20.87
C ARG A 197 -11.43 -9.98 -20.75
N ALA A 198 -11.50 -8.65 -20.75
CA ALA A 198 -12.71 -7.88 -20.52
C ALA A 198 -13.03 -6.97 -21.72
N GLN A 199 -14.31 -6.81 -22.06
CA GLN A 199 -14.72 -5.96 -23.18
C GLN A 199 -14.99 -4.52 -22.67
N LEU A 200 -13.97 -3.86 -22.10
CA LEU A 200 -14.15 -2.56 -21.44
C LEU A 200 -14.43 -1.39 -22.40
N GLY A 201 -14.19 -1.53 -23.71
CA GLY A 201 -14.44 -0.46 -24.69
C GLY A 201 -13.73 0.84 -24.31
N SER A 202 -14.47 1.95 -24.27
CA SER A 202 -13.96 3.29 -23.93
C SER A 202 -13.50 3.45 -22.47
N LEU A 203 -13.87 2.53 -21.56
CA LEU A 203 -13.40 2.56 -20.17
C LEU A 203 -11.94 2.07 -20.04
N SER A 204 -11.35 1.53 -21.12
CA SER A 204 -9.98 1.01 -21.08
C SER A 204 -8.95 2.09 -20.77
N GLU A 205 -9.10 3.29 -21.35
CA GLU A 205 -8.19 4.44 -21.12
C GLU A 205 -8.28 4.93 -19.66
N HIS A 206 -9.50 5.03 -19.12
CA HIS A 206 -9.72 5.41 -17.72
C HIS A 206 -9.15 4.38 -16.74
N ALA A 207 -9.22 3.09 -17.08
CA ALA A 207 -8.67 2.04 -16.23
C ALA A 207 -7.14 2.18 -16.07
N GLU A 208 -6.41 2.55 -17.13
CA GLU A 208 -4.95 2.75 -17.07
C GLU A 208 -4.57 3.88 -16.11
N ASP A 209 -5.26 5.01 -16.17
CA ASP A 209 -5.05 6.14 -15.26
C ASP A 209 -5.29 5.75 -13.81
N PHE A 210 -6.42 5.08 -13.52
CA PHE A 210 -6.76 4.67 -12.17
C PHE A 210 -5.81 3.61 -11.60
N ILE A 211 -5.24 2.76 -12.45
CA ILE A 211 -4.25 1.75 -12.06
C ILE A 211 -2.93 2.40 -11.64
N GLY A 212 -2.54 3.51 -12.26
CA GLY A 212 -1.29 4.23 -11.96
C GLY A 212 -1.27 4.88 -10.58
N GLU A 213 -2.44 5.14 -9.99
CA GLU A 213 -2.55 5.76 -8.67
C GLU A 213 -2.16 4.78 -7.54
N PRO A 214 -1.51 5.22 -6.45
CA PRO A 214 -1.24 4.37 -5.28
C PRO A 214 -2.51 3.71 -4.74
N VAL A 215 -2.38 2.49 -4.21
CA VAL A 215 -3.50 1.81 -3.54
C VAL A 215 -3.65 2.39 -2.14
N GLU A 216 -4.87 2.81 -1.80
CA GLU A 216 -5.19 3.36 -0.48
C GLU A 216 -4.76 2.39 0.66
N PRO A 217 -4.15 2.90 1.74
CA PRO A 217 -3.63 2.08 2.83
C PRO A 217 -4.74 1.32 3.57
N GLU A 218 -4.38 0.27 4.31
CA GLU A 218 -5.32 -0.40 5.21
C GLU A 218 -5.67 0.55 6.37
N GLU A 219 -6.96 0.88 6.49
CA GLU A 219 -7.50 1.53 7.69
C GLU A 219 -7.55 0.49 8.82
N TYR A 220 -6.83 0.74 9.92
CA TYR A 220 -6.78 -0.12 11.12
C TYR A 220 -7.48 0.53 12.31
#